data_AF-A0A3S0B6A5-F1
#
_entry.id   AF-A0A3S0B6A5-F1
#
_cell.length_a   1.000
_cell.length_b   1.000
_cell.length_c   1.000
_cell.angle_alpha   90.00
_cell.angle_beta   90.00
_cell.angle_gamma   90.00
#
_symmetry.space_group_name_H-M   'P 1'
#
loop_
_entity.id
_entity.type
_entity.pdbx_description
1 polymer ?
#
loop_
_entity_poly.entity_id
_entity_poly.type
_entity_poly.pdbx_seq_one_letter_code
_entity_poly.pdbx_strand_id
1 'polypeptide(L)'
;MQLQISGDMALVFRLRSFAFKLLRQGALLFVVLFPIFSFAGYAGGPYVVWVNLDRSSDGKEVDRIIVDFLANKSVECDGQWKMGDSLLYMKRRPPSIDDGLVRDVFLGKKKTKMKQLDAALRSYRDAEFPHHDGLDGIIVYSRQPEMKIMSFTVRTRRVESVAVASQGNIPMKEDVEEAFCALLPPITRAS
;
A
#
# COMPACT_ATOMS: atom_id res chain seq x y z
N MET A 1 -71.21 52.22 19.60
CA MET A 1 -70.44 52.53 18.38
C MET A 1 -69.39 51.44 18.24
N GLN A 2 -69.57 50.55 17.25
CA GLN A 2 -68.70 49.40 17.01
C GLN A 2 -67.36 49.87 16.41
N LEU A 3 -66.24 49.42 16.97
CA LEU A 3 -64.91 49.64 16.39
C LEU A 3 -64.42 48.32 15.77
N GLN A 4 -64.37 48.34 14.44
CA GLN A 4 -63.84 47.31 13.55
C GLN A 4 -62.42 46.92 13.96
N ILE A 5 -62.23 45.66 14.34
CA ILE A 5 -60.93 45.00 14.29
C ILE A 5 -60.83 44.40 12.89
N SER A 6 -60.23 45.14 11.95
CA SER A 6 -60.12 44.78 10.54
C SER A 6 -58.68 44.86 10.06
N GLY A 7 -58.22 43.81 9.37
CA GLY A 7 -57.16 43.91 8.37
C GLY A 7 -55.74 43.55 8.79
N ASP A 8 -55.15 44.27 9.74
CA ASP A 8 -53.67 44.36 9.75
C ASP A 8 -52.93 43.21 10.42
N MET A 9 -53.54 42.51 11.38
CA MET A 9 -52.83 41.46 12.13
C MET A 9 -52.65 40.16 11.32
N ALA A 10 -53.55 39.90 10.35
CA ALA A 10 -53.50 38.70 9.51
C ALA A 10 -52.43 38.80 8.39
N LEU A 11 -52.10 40.02 7.96
CA LEU A 11 -51.18 40.26 6.85
C LEU A 11 -49.71 40.11 7.29
N VAL A 12 -49.40 40.53 8.52
CA VAL A 12 -48.06 40.38 9.13
C VAL A 12 -47.72 38.90 9.41
N PHE A 13 -48.70 38.10 9.82
CA PHE A 13 -48.49 36.67 10.06
C PHE A 13 -48.29 35.86 8.77
N ARG A 14 -48.99 36.21 7.68
CA ARG A 14 -48.81 35.54 6.38
C ARG A 14 -47.47 35.87 5.72
N LEU A 15 -46.96 37.10 5.85
CA LEU A 15 -45.66 37.47 5.28
C LEU A 15 -44.48 36.72 5.95
N ARG A 16 -44.51 36.57 7.28
CA ARG A 16 -43.47 35.82 8.02
C ARG A 16 -43.43 34.34 7.64
N SER A 17 -44.59 33.72 7.39
CA SER A 17 -44.65 32.31 6.95
C SER A 17 -44.13 32.08 5.53
N PHE A 18 -44.18 33.10 4.66
CA PHE A 18 -43.76 32.96 3.26
C PHE A 18 -42.24 33.10 3.11
N ALA A 19 -41.63 34.05 3.81
CA ALA A 19 -40.18 34.23 3.84
C ALA A 19 -39.44 33.02 4.43
N PHE A 20 -40.00 32.38 5.46
CA PHE A 20 -39.41 31.19 6.08
C PHE A 20 -39.47 29.94 5.17
N LYS A 21 -40.47 29.84 4.29
CA LYS A 21 -40.55 28.76 3.29
C LYS A 21 -39.58 28.97 2.12
N LEU A 22 -39.40 30.21 1.67
CA LEU A 22 -38.42 30.56 0.63
C LEU A 22 -36.97 30.36 1.10
N LEU A 23 -36.65 30.71 2.36
CA LEU A 23 -35.32 30.43 2.95
C LEU A 23 -35.04 28.92 3.09
N ARG A 24 -36.06 28.11 3.40
CA ARG A 24 -35.92 26.65 3.50
C ARG A 24 -35.78 25.96 2.14
N GLN A 25 -36.35 26.53 1.08
CA GLN A 25 -36.18 26.05 -0.30
C GLN A 25 -34.87 26.54 -0.94
N GLY A 26 -34.35 27.70 -0.55
CA GLY A 26 -33.03 28.19 -0.98
C GLY A 26 -31.85 27.44 -0.34
N ALA A 27 -31.98 27.04 0.93
CA ALA A 27 -30.95 26.27 1.63
C ALA A 27 -30.80 24.83 1.10
N LEU A 28 -31.85 24.25 0.54
CA LEU A 28 -31.81 22.91 -0.07
C LEU A 28 -31.16 22.89 -1.46
N LEU A 29 -31.06 24.03 -2.14
CA LEU A 29 -30.44 24.15 -3.46
C LEU A 29 -28.92 24.41 -3.40
N PHE A 30 -28.40 24.89 -2.27
CA PHE A 30 -26.97 25.14 -2.09
C PHE A 30 -26.17 23.88 -1.70
N VAL A 31 -26.84 22.85 -1.17
CA VAL A 31 -26.21 21.55 -0.80
C VAL A 31 -25.97 20.66 -2.01
N VAL A 32 -26.65 20.92 -3.14
CA VAL A 32 -26.56 20.08 -4.36
C VAL A 32 -25.45 20.55 -5.31
N LEU A 33 -24.86 21.74 -5.11
CA LEU A 33 -23.95 22.37 -6.08
C LEU A 33 -22.47 22.45 -5.68
N PHE A 34 -22.09 21.91 -4.52
CA PHE A 34 -20.67 21.67 -4.22
C PHE A 34 -20.38 20.18 -4.36
N PRO A 35 -19.95 19.70 -5.54
CA PRO A 35 -19.16 18.48 -5.56
C PRO A 35 -17.92 18.79 -4.74
N ILE A 36 -17.87 18.29 -3.51
CA ILE A 36 -16.63 18.19 -2.77
C ILE A 36 -15.74 17.33 -3.67
N PHE A 37 -14.77 17.96 -4.34
CA PHE A 37 -13.76 17.26 -5.10
C PHE A 37 -13.00 16.39 -4.11
N SER A 38 -13.47 15.16 -3.91
CA SER A 38 -12.70 14.11 -3.30
C SER A 38 -11.60 13.77 -4.29
N PHE A 39 -10.46 14.45 -4.17
CA PHE A 39 -9.22 13.95 -4.72
C PHE A 39 -8.89 12.67 -3.96
N ALA A 40 -9.31 11.52 -4.51
CA ALA A 40 -8.69 10.25 -4.17
C ALA A 40 -7.23 10.37 -4.63
N GLY A 41 -6.32 10.62 -3.69
CA GLY A 41 -4.90 10.64 -3.99
C GLY A 41 -4.51 9.32 -4.64
N TYR A 42 -3.66 9.39 -5.67
CA TYR A 42 -3.12 8.20 -6.29
C TYR A 42 -2.32 7.40 -5.24
N ALA A 43 -2.69 6.15 -4.97
CA ALA A 43 -2.00 5.33 -3.98
C ALA A 43 -0.66 4.85 -4.55
N GLY A 44 0.43 5.53 -4.21
CA GLY A 44 1.78 5.09 -4.58
C GLY A 44 2.19 3.80 -3.84
N GLY A 45 2.79 2.85 -4.56
CA GLY A 45 3.32 1.59 -4.02
C GLY A 45 3.17 0.41 -4.99
N PRO A 46 3.63 -0.81 -4.65
CA PRO A 46 3.98 -1.27 -3.31
C PRO A 46 5.39 -0.88 -2.86
N TYR A 47 5.57 -0.59 -1.56
CA TYR A 47 6.87 -0.32 -0.95
C TYR A 47 7.39 -1.55 -0.26
N VAL A 48 8.47 -2.14 -0.78
CA VAL A 48 8.94 -3.47 -0.36
C VAL A 48 10.41 -3.49 -0.04
N VAL A 49 10.79 -4.29 0.94
CA VAL A 49 12.20 -4.53 1.25
C VAL A 49 12.68 -5.77 0.51
N TRP A 50 13.77 -5.65 -0.22
CA TRP A 50 14.52 -6.81 -0.72
C TRP A 50 15.52 -7.30 0.32
N VAL A 51 15.58 -8.61 0.52
CA VAL A 51 16.65 -9.23 1.29
C VAL A 51 17.14 -10.49 0.60
N ASN A 52 18.43 -10.52 0.32
CA ASN A 52 19.10 -11.73 -0.10
C ASN A 52 19.88 -12.33 1.07
N LEU A 53 19.48 -13.54 1.51
CA LEU A 53 20.14 -14.28 2.59
C LEU A 53 21.35 -15.09 2.13
N ASP A 54 21.53 -15.24 0.82
CA ASP A 54 22.63 -15.96 0.20
C ASP A 54 23.78 -15.00 -0.15
N ARG A 55 24.91 -15.14 0.54
CA ARG A 55 26.09 -14.28 0.34
C ARG A 55 27.10 -14.86 -0.66
N SER A 56 26.77 -15.99 -1.30
CA SER A 56 27.62 -16.64 -2.31
C SER A 56 27.69 -15.86 -3.63
N SER A 57 28.49 -16.34 -4.59
CA SER A 57 28.56 -15.79 -5.95
C SER A 57 27.20 -15.76 -6.64
N ASP A 58 26.46 -16.87 -6.58
CA ASP A 58 25.19 -16.95 -7.30
C ASP A 58 24.07 -16.25 -6.53
N GLY A 59 24.21 -16.09 -5.21
CA GLY A 59 23.39 -15.14 -4.45
C GLY A 59 23.56 -13.70 -4.97
N LYS A 60 24.80 -13.26 -5.23
CA LYS A 60 25.05 -11.93 -5.84
C LYS A 60 24.49 -11.81 -7.25
N GLU A 61 24.45 -12.91 -8.00
CA GLU A 61 23.85 -12.91 -9.33
C GLU A 61 22.33 -12.71 -9.25
N VAL A 62 21.65 -13.33 -8.28
CA VAL A 62 20.23 -13.05 -8.02
C VAL A 62 19.99 -11.58 -7.65
N ASP A 63 20.88 -10.97 -6.83
CA ASP A 63 20.80 -9.53 -6.56
C ASP A 63 20.94 -8.69 -7.83
N ARG A 64 21.87 -9.05 -8.73
CA ARG A 64 22.04 -8.37 -10.02
C ARG A 64 20.78 -8.49 -10.87
N ILE A 65 20.22 -9.70 -11.00
CA ILE A 65 18.99 -9.93 -11.77
C ILE A 65 17.87 -9.02 -11.28
N ILE A 66 17.63 -8.97 -9.96
CA ILE A 66 16.59 -8.10 -9.39
C ILE A 66 16.91 -6.61 -9.63
N VAL A 67 18.14 -6.16 -9.42
CA VAL A 67 18.51 -4.76 -9.66
C VAL A 67 18.30 -4.38 -11.12
N ASP A 68 18.74 -5.22 -12.06
CA ASP A 68 18.61 -4.98 -13.50
C ASP A 68 17.15 -5.02 -13.94
N PHE A 69 16.35 -5.96 -13.40
CA PHE A 69 14.92 -6.05 -13.64
C PHE A 69 14.22 -4.74 -13.26
N LEU A 70 14.53 -4.20 -12.08
CA LEU A 70 13.91 -2.98 -11.56
C LEU A 70 14.41 -1.69 -12.20
N ALA A 71 15.62 -1.70 -12.75
CA ALA A 71 16.15 -0.58 -13.53
C ALA A 71 15.49 -0.46 -14.91
N ASN A 72 14.81 -1.51 -15.38
CA ASN A 72 14.13 -1.49 -16.67
C ASN A 72 12.90 -0.58 -16.65
N LYS A 73 12.68 0.16 -17.73
CA LYS A 73 11.63 1.20 -17.84
C LYS A 73 10.21 0.63 -17.92
N SER A 74 10.04 -0.68 -18.11
CA SER A 74 8.74 -1.34 -18.23
C SER A 74 8.78 -2.67 -17.48
N VAL A 75 8.71 -2.60 -16.16
CA VAL A 75 8.47 -3.80 -15.33
C VAL A 75 6.98 -4.10 -15.40
N GLU A 76 6.62 -5.10 -16.19
CA GLU A 76 5.26 -5.63 -16.28
C GLU A 76 5.22 -6.96 -15.51
N CYS A 77 4.93 -6.89 -14.22
CA CYS A 77 4.45 -8.07 -13.50
C CYS A 77 2.99 -8.31 -13.90
N ASP A 78 2.48 -9.55 -13.90
CA ASP A 78 1.23 -10.03 -14.54
C ASP A 78 -0.13 -9.44 -14.06
N GLY A 79 -0.14 -8.21 -13.56
CA GLY A 79 -1.29 -7.29 -13.45
C GLY A 79 -0.95 -5.97 -14.15
N GLN A 80 -1.92 -5.19 -14.59
CA GLN A 80 -1.62 -3.92 -15.29
C GLN A 80 -0.99 -2.89 -14.35
N TRP A 81 0.33 -2.98 -14.13
CA TRP A 81 1.12 -2.04 -13.35
C TRP A 81 1.77 -1.04 -14.32
N LYS A 82 1.22 0.17 -14.40
CA LYS A 82 1.79 1.23 -15.25
C LYS A 82 2.97 1.89 -14.53
N MET A 83 3.95 2.35 -15.29
CA MET A 83 4.99 3.24 -14.76
C MET A 83 4.37 4.53 -14.23
N GLY A 84 4.72 4.88 -13.00
CA GLY A 84 4.10 5.99 -12.25
C GLY A 84 2.94 5.58 -11.35
N ASP A 85 2.35 4.40 -11.62
CA ASP A 85 1.23 3.84 -10.85
C ASP A 85 1.70 2.95 -9.69
N SER A 86 2.96 2.52 -9.71
CA SER A 86 3.54 1.69 -8.66
C SER A 86 5.04 1.93 -8.48
N LEU A 87 5.37 2.86 -7.59
CA LEU A 87 6.74 3.08 -7.16
C LEU A 87 7.15 1.91 -6.26
N LEU A 88 7.76 0.89 -6.85
CA LEU A 88 8.46 -0.14 -6.11
C LEU A 88 9.63 0.50 -5.35
N TYR A 89 9.44 0.76 -4.07
CA TYR A 89 10.47 1.41 -3.25
C TYR A 89 11.37 0.38 -2.61
N MET A 90 12.59 0.22 -3.13
CA MET A 90 13.64 -0.67 -2.61
C MET A 90 14.94 0.12 -2.36
N LYS A 91 14.88 1.11 -1.48
CA LYS A 91 16.03 2.00 -1.29
C LYS A 91 17.02 1.48 -0.25
N ARG A 92 16.53 1.18 0.95
CA ARG A 92 17.37 0.71 2.06
C ARG A 92 16.57 -0.15 2.99
N ARG A 93 17.16 -1.27 3.38
CA ARG A 93 16.64 -2.12 4.44
C ARG A 93 16.59 -1.36 5.77
N PRO A 94 15.42 -1.31 6.45
CA PRO A 94 15.33 -0.74 7.79
C PRO A 94 16.28 -1.46 8.76
N PRO A 95 17.03 -0.74 9.62
CA PRO A 95 17.96 -1.37 10.57
C PRO A 95 17.30 -2.34 11.56
N SER A 96 16.02 -2.13 11.87
CA SER A 96 15.20 -3.00 12.72
C SER A 96 14.84 -4.34 12.08
N ILE A 97 15.11 -4.50 10.78
CA ILE A 97 14.90 -5.74 10.03
C ILE A 97 16.28 -6.32 9.75
N ASP A 98 16.88 -7.03 10.71
CA ASP A 98 18.21 -7.66 10.54
C ASP A 98 18.12 -9.09 9.97
N ASP A 99 19.27 -9.70 9.60
CA ASP A 99 19.31 -11.05 9.00
C ASP A 99 18.80 -12.13 9.96
N GLY A 100 18.95 -11.92 11.27
CA GLY A 100 18.44 -12.82 12.30
C GLY A 100 16.92 -12.82 12.33
N LEU A 101 16.29 -11.64 12.34
CA LEU A 101 14.83 -11.49 12.28
C LEU A 101 14.28 -12.12 11.00
N VAL A 102 14.91 -11.85 9.86
CA VAL A 102 14.48 -12.40 8.56
C VAL A 102 14.60 -13.92 8.55
N ARG A 103 15.73 -14.50 8.97
CA ARG A 103 15.90 -15.96 9.06
C ARG A 103 14.86 -16.59 9.99
N ASP A 104 14.62 -15.99 11.15
CA ASP A 104 13.65 -16.49 12.13
C ASP A 104 12.21 -16.51 11.59
N VAL A 105 11.82 -15.51 10.79
CA VAL A 105 10.51 -15.44 10.17
C VAL A 105 10.38 -16.40 9.01
N PHE A 106 11.30 -16.33 8.06
CA PHE A 106 11.17 -16.98 6.75
C PHE A 106 11.59 -18.44 6.76
N LEU A 107 12.64 -18.78 7.51
CA LEU A 107 13.18 -20.14 7.59
C LEU A 107 12.73 -20.82 8.89
N GLY A 108 12.76 -20.10 10.01
CA GLY A 108 12.36 -20.61 11.32
C GLY A 108 10.85 -20.63 11.57
N LYS A 109 10.04 -19.93 10.75
CA LYS A 109 8.57 -19.81 10.87
C LYS A 109 8.10 -19.40 12.28
N LYS A 110 8.89 -18.59 13.00
CA LYS A 110 8.61 -18.18 14.39
C LYS A 110 7.51 -17.11 14.44
N LYS A 111 6.32 -17.47 14.92
CA LYS A 111 5.15 -16.56 14.99
C LYS A 111 5.40 -15.25 15.77
N THR A 112 6.17 -15.29 16.85
CA THR A 112 6.52 -14.09 17.64
C THR A 112 7.36 -13.10 16.82
N LYS A 113 8.28 -13.63 16.01
CA LYS A 113 9.13 -12.87 15.11
C LYS A 113 8.36 -12.30 13.92
N MET A 114 7.32 -12.99 13.45
CA MET A 114 6.41 -12.44 12.43
C MET A 114 5.70 -11.18 12.92
N LYS A 115 5.24 -11.16 14.18
CA LYS A 115 4.65 -9.95 14.78
C LYS A 115 5.67 -8.82 14.91
N GLN A 116 6.92 -9.15 15.26
CA GLN A 116 8.00 -8.18 15.33
C GLN A 116 8.30 -7.59 13.94
N LEU A 117 8.32 -8.42 12.89
CA LEU A 117 8.51 -7.98 11.51
C LEU A 117 7.35 -7.10 11.02
N ASP A 118 6.09 -7.49 11.27
CA ASP A 118 4.90 -6.68 10.94
C ASP A 118 4.98 -5.29 11.57
N ALA A 119 5.33 -5.22 12.86
CA ALA A 119 5.50 -3.96 13.57
C ALA A 119 6.62 -3.10 12.95
N ALA A 120 7.78 -3.71 12.64
CA ALA A 120 8.92 -3.01 12.06
C ALA A 120 8.61 -2.43 10.66
N LEU A 121 7.89 -3.18 9.82
CA LEU A 121 7.47 -2.72 8.49
C LEU A 121 6.49 -1.55 8.60
N ARG A 122 5.53 -1.63 9.52
CA ARG A 122 4.50 -0.58 9.74
C ARG A 122 5.05 0.69 10.37
N SER A 123 6.05 0.57 11.26
CA SER A 123 6.66 1.70 11.96
C SER A 123 7.76 2.37 11.16
N TYR A 124 8.22 1.78 10.05
CA TYR A 124 9.24 2.38 9.22
C TYR A 124 8.76 3.74 8.67
N ARG A 125 9.65 4.73 8.69
CA ARG A 125 9.41 6.06 8.13
C ARG A 125 10.63 6.42 7.31
N ASP A 126 10.44 6.67 6.03
CA ASP A 126 11.52 7.19 5.19
C ASP A 126 11.61 8.71 5.36
N ALA A 127 12.83 9.20 5.54
CA ALA A 127 13.11 10.62 5.64
C ALA A 127 12.81 11.36 4.32
N GLU A 128 12.96 10.70 3.16
CA GLU A 128 12.67 11.30 1.87
C GLU A 128 11.17 11.30 1.53
N PHE A 129 10.41 10.42 2.17
CA PHE A 129 8.96 10.36 2.00
C PHE A 129 8.25 10.26 3.36
N PRO A 130 8.28 11.33 4.17
CA PRO A 130 7.73 11.33 5.52
C PRO A 130 6.22 11.12 5.57
N HIS A 131 5.54 11.37 4.44
CA HIS A 131 4.10 11.15 4.29
C HIS A 131 3.73 9.68 4.00
N HIS A 132 4.71 8.78 3.83
CA HIS A 132 4.45 7.36 3.62
C HIS A 132 4.40 6.60 4.94
N ASP A 133 3.28 5.91 5.15
CA ASP A 133 3.04 5.08 6.33
C ASP A 133 3.58 3.67 6.17
N GLY A 134 4.86 3.49 6.48
CA GLY A 134 5.48 2.17 6.53
C GLY A 134 5.71 1.52 5.16
N LEU A 135 5.94 0.21 5.19
CA LEU A 135 6.21 -0.64 4.05
C LEU A 135 5.07 -1.63 3.87
N ASP A 136 4.78 -2.03 2.63
CA ASP A 136 3.73 -3.02 2.31
C ASP A 136 4.20 -4.46 2.58
N GLY A 137 5.51 -4.71 2.50
CA GLY A 137 6.04 -6.03 2.76
C GLY A 137 7.55 -6.16 2.61
N ILE A 138 8.00 -7.40 2.58
CA ILE A 138 9.40 -7.78 2.42
C ILE A 138 9.47 -9.06 1.58
N ILE A 139 10.35 -9.04 0.59
CA ILE A 139 10.64 -10.15 -0.29
C ILE A 139 12.06 -10.64 0.01
N VAL A 140 12.21 -11.96 0.12
CA VAL A 140 13.42 -12.60 0.61
C VAL A 140 13.84 -13.73 -0.33
N TYR A 141 15.07 -13.69 -0.83
CA TYR A 141 15.69 -14.84 -1.46
C TYR A 141 16.49 -15.67 -0.44
N SER A 142 16.34 -16.99 -0.52
CA SER A 142 17.16 -17.96 0.22
C SER A 142 17.53 -19.14 -0.67
N ARG A 143 18.75 -19.64 -0.49
CA ARG A 143 19.22 -20.92 -1.05
C ARG A 143 18.92 -22.12 -0.14
N GLN A 144 18.58 -21.88 1.13
CA GLN A 144 18.42 -22.93 2.15
C GLN A 144 16.97 -23.01 2.64
N PRO A 145 16.39 -24.23 2.78
CA PRO A 145 16.93 -25.52 2.33
C PRO A 145 16.89 -25.68 0.80
N GLU A 146 16.07 -24.89 0.12
CA GLU A 146 15.85 -24.89 -1.32
C GLU A 146 15.98 -23.46 -1.86
N MET A 147 16.24 -23.32 -3.16
CA MET A 147 16.34 -22.01 -3.80
C MET A 147 14.94 -21.45 -4.04
N LYS A 148 14.59 -20.42 -3.29
CA LYS A 148 13.26 -19.82 -3.36
C LYS A 148 13.27 -18.34 -3.04
N ILE A 149 12.29 -17.65 -3.62
CA ILE A 149 11.87 -16.32 -3.20
C ILE A 149 10.66 -16.49 -2.28
N MET A 150 10.59 -15.66 -1.26
CA MET A 150 9.53 -15.67 -0.26
C MET A 150 9.03 -14.25 -0.03
N SER A 151 7.78 -14.11 0.37
CA SER A 151 7.19 -12.80 0.68
C SER A 151 6.41 -12.83 1.98
N PHE A 152 6.47 -11.72 2.70
CA PHE A 152 5.61 -11.41 3.83
C PHE A 152 4.96 -10.05 3.60
N THR A 153 3.64 -10.05 3.55
CA THR A 153 2.82 -8.84 3.41
C THR A 153 2.36 -8.37 4.79
N VAL A 154 2.42 -7.06 5.04
CA VAL A 154 1.93 -6.46 6.28
C VAL A 154 0.46 -6.81 6.54
N ARG A 155 0.09 -6.99 7.81
CA ARG A 155 -1.23 -7.47 8.29
C ARG A 155 -1.58 -8.91 7.89
N THR A 156 -0.78 -9.57 7.05
CA THR A 156 -0.93 -11.00 6.80
C THR A 156 -0.21 -11.82 7.86
N ARG A 157 -0.61 -13.09 7.99
CA ARG A 157 -0.03 -14.02 8.98
C ARG A 157 0.72 -15.17 8.33
N ARG A 158 1.04 -15.07 7.04
CA ARG A 158 1.67 -16.14 6.27
C ARG A 158 2.87 -15.63 5.49
N VAL A 159 3.83 -16.51 5.32
CA VAL A 159 4.91 -16.34 4.35
C VAL A 159 4.51 -17.11 3.10
N GLU A 160 4.53 -16.44 1.97
CA GLU A 160 4.34 -17.05 0.65
C GLU A 160 5.71 -17.36 0.05
N SER A 161 5.81 -18.38 -0.81
CA SER A 161 7.09 -18.80 -1.36
C SER A 161 6.94 -19.43 -2.74
N VAL A 162 7.87 -19.11 -3.63
CA VAL A 162 8.00 -19.67 -4.98
C VAL A 162 9.42 -20.20 -5.14
N ALA A 163 9.55 -21.46 -5.56
CA ALA A 163 10.85 -22.04 -5.88
C ALA A 163 11.36 -21.47 -7.20
N VAL A 164 12.63 -21.08 -7.25
CA VAL A 164 13.28 -20.51 -8.45
C VAL A 164 14.31 -21.45 -9.07
N ALA A 165 14.67 -22.52 -8.35
CA ALA A 165 15.48 -23.60 -8.88
C ALA A 165 15.36 -24.83 -7.98
N SER A 166 15.60 -26.01 -8.55
CA SER A 166 15.86 -27.23 -7.77
C SER A 166 17.25 -27.19 -7.13
N GLN A 167 17.44 -27.92 -6.02
CA GLN A 167 18.74 -28.01 -5.34
C GLN A 167 19.85 -28.44 -6.30
N GLY A 168 20.94 -27.65 -6.36
CA GLY A 168 22.11 -27.92 -7.20
C GLY A 168 22.12 -27.20 -8.55
N ASN A 169 21.01 -26.60 -8.97
CA ASN A 169 20.93 -25.78 -10.18
C ASN A 169 21.07 -24.29 -9.84
N ILE A 170 21.56 -23.49 -10.80
CA ILE A 170 21.61 -22.03 -10.69
C ILE A 170 20.23 -21.48 -11.13
N PRO A 171 19.61 -20.54 -10.38
CA PRO A 171 18.36 -19.92 -10.79
C PRO A 171 18.51 -19.23 -12.15
N MET A 172 17.59 -19.48 -13.08
CA MET A 172 17.55 -18.74 -14.33
C MET A 172 16.98 -17.34 -14.09
N LYS A 173 17.33 -16.40 -14.97
CA LYS A 173 16.89 -15.02 -14.84
C LYS A 173 15.35 -14.92 -14.83
N GLU A 174 14.72 -15.61 -15.76
CA GLU A 174 13.28 -15.61 -15.97
C GLU A 174 12.54 -16.15 -14.73
N ASP A 175 13.04 -17.24 -14.14
CA ASP A 175 12.46 -17.83 -12.92
C ASP A 175 12.51 -16.86 -11.73
N VAL A 176 13.61 -16.10 -11.60
CA VAL A 176 13.79 -15.12 -10.53
C VAL A 176 12.84 -13.94 -10.71
N GLU A 177 12.73 -13.40 -11.93
CA GLU A 177 11.85 -12.29 -12.26
C GLU A 177 10.36 -12.67 -12.08
N GLU A 178 9.95 -13.83 -12.60
CA GLU A 178 8.59 -14.33 -12.46
C GLU A 178 8.22 -14.58 -10.98
N ALA A 179 9.10 -15.24 -10.23
CA ALA A 179 8.88 -15.49 -8.81
C ALA A 179 8.83 -14.19 -8.00
N PHE A 180 9.67 -13.20 -8.33
CA PHE A 180 9.62 -11.88 -7.70
C PHE A 180 8.27 -11.21 -7.97
N CYS A 181 7.83 -11.18 -9.23
CA CYS A 181 6.55 -10.61 -9.64
C CYS A 181 5.35 -11.29 -8.95
N ALA A 182 5.33 -12.62 -8.90
CA ALA A 182 4.25 -13.39 -8.27
C ALA A 182 4.14 -13.13 -6.76
N LEU A 183 5.22 -12.68 -6.12
CA LEU A 183 5.33 -12.46 -4.69
C LEU A 183 5.31 -10.99 -4.27
N LEU A 184 5.11 -10.08 -5.22
CA LEU A 184 4.91 -8.67 -4.92
C LEU A 184 3.63 -8.50 -4.07
N PRO A 185 3.75 -7.92 -2.86
CA PRO A 185 2.60 -7.68 -2.01
C PRO A 185 1.65 -6.66 -2.66
N PRO A 186 0.33 -6.80 -2.50
CA PRO A 186 -0.61 -5.75 -2.88
C PRO A 186 -0.37 -4.47 -2.05
N ILE A 187 -0.82 -3.32 -2.56
CA ILE A 187 -0.82 -2.07 -1.78
C ILE A 187 -1.82 -2.22 -0.63
N THR A 188 -1.33 -2.19 0.62
CA THR A 188 -2.17 -2.47 1.81
C THR A 188 -2.60 -1.20 2.58
N ARG A 189 -2.17 -0.04 2.09
CA ARG A 189 -2.42 1.28 2.68
C ARG A 189 -3.68 1.86 2.04
N ALA A 190 -4.66 2.20 2.87
CA ALA A 190 -5.92 2.76 2.40
C ALA A 190 -5.67 4.14 1.78
N SER A 191 -6.15 4.31 0.54
CA SER A 191 -6.36 5.62 -0.11
C SER A 191 -7.48 6.40 0.56
#